data_AF-A0A1X7RTB3-F1
#
_entry.id   AF-A0A1X7RTB3-F1
#
_cell.length_a   1.000
_cell.length_b   1.000
_cell.length_c   1.000
_cell.angle_alpha   90.00
_cell.angle_beta   90.00
_cell.angle_gamma   90.00
#
_symmetry.space_group_name_H-M   'P 1'
#
loop_
_entity.id
_entity.type
_entity.pdbx_description
1 polymer ?
#
loop_
_entity_poly.entity_id
_entity_poly.type
_entity_poly.pdbx_seq_one_letter_code
_entity_poly.pdbx_strand_id
1 'polypeptide(L)'
;MADNEVKSKASAEQEDKALAEQQENEEEGEEGEEDGEEETAADGAPSKKKRKPRKKKKATSDDTAVARQDQPRASAQDIQALLQQLAVSQANPKEGKKPEDYKFWNTQPVPKFREPNLLQTTDGGEGESLAEGPILPPAVCKKVAKPELEKLVDGFEWCGIDLEDKEELQEFYDLLYNHYVEDTEGSFRFNYSKEFLAWALKPPGWTKECHIGVRTKTGDDGKKGKLVASIAGIPVSLTVRGKQVDACEINFLAIHRKLRNKRLAPVLIKEVTRRYYLNGIYQALYTAGTLLPTPVSTCRYYHRSLDWEHLYKNGFSHLPPHSSELRMKLKYKLEDKTALKGLRPMKPADIPAVKELLSRYNERFHLRQNFTEEDVAHYLCSDISKGVVWSYVVEEKGKITDFISYYLLESTVLKSSNKRETIRAAYLYYYASDSAFPSPTSKAPSKSTQDALQARLQLLVHDALILAKKDDFHVFNALTLLDNPLFLKEQKFEPGDGKLHYYLFNWRTESLNGGVDERNQIDVTKMGGVGVVML
;
A
#
# COMPACT_ATOMS: atom_id res chain seq x y z
N MET A 1 30.10 28.84 -24.00
CA MET A 1 28.93 28.28 -23.30
C MET A 1 28.01 27.47 -24.21
N ALA A 2 28.09 27.58 -25.55
CA ALA A 2 27.28 26.74 -26.46
C ALA A 2 27.89 25.34 -26.77
N ASP A 3 29.21 25.17 -26.70
CA ASP A 3 29.85 23.88 -27.05
C ASP A 3 29.74 22.78 -25.98
N ASN A 4 29.38 23.14 -24.74
CA ASN A 4 29.24 22.17 -23.64
C ASN A 4 27.85 21.50 -23.62
N GLU A 5 26.85 22.13 -24.22
CA GLU A 5 25.47 21.63 -24.28
C GLU A 5 25.24 20.65 -25.44
N VAL A 6 26.06 20.76 -26.50
CA VAL A 6 26.06 19.82 -27.63
C VAL A 6 26.78 18.51 -27.25
N LYS A 7 27.85 18.59 -26.44
CA LYS A 7 28.54 17.40 -25.93
C LYS A 7 27.73 16.61 -24.90
N SER A 8 26.94 17.28 -24.05
CA SER A 8 26.08 16.59 -23.08
C SER A 8 24.89 15.89 -23.73
N LYS A 9 24.32 16.46 -24.81
CA LYS A 9 23.26 15.80 -25.60
C LYS A 9 23.78 14.60 -26.40
N ALA A 10 24.97 14.70 -26.99
CA ALA A 10 25.59 13.58 -27.71
C ALA A 10 25.97 12.41 -26.78
N SER A 11 26.37 12.70 -25.53
CA SER A 11 26.64 11.68 -24.52
C SER A 11 25.37 10.96 -24.06
N ALA A 12 24.27 11.69 -23.87
CA ALA A 12 22.99 11.11 -23.48
C ALA A 12 22.37 10.25 -24.60
N GLU A 13 22.51 10.65 -25.86
CA GLU A 13 22.05 9.86 -27.01
C GLU A 13 22.91 8.59 -27.25
N GLN A 14 24.18 8.58 -26.84
CA GLN A 14 25.02 7.38 -26.88
C GLN A 14 24.72 6.40 -25.74
N GLU A 15 24.39 6.89 -24.55
CA GLU A 15 23.93 6.05 -23.43
C GLU A 15 22.55 5.41 -23.73
N ASP A 16 21.62 6.16 -24.33
CA ASP A 16 20.31 5.64 -24.74
C ASP A 16 20.41 4.58 -25.86
N LYS A 17 21.37 4.70 -26.78
CA LYS A 17 21.63 3.66 -27.79
C LYS A 17 22.21 2.38 -27.20
N ALA A 18 23.11 2.50 -26.22
CA ALA A 18 23.70 1.33 -25.55
C ALA A 18 22.66 0.56 -24.71
N LEU A 19 21.68 1.25 -24.13
CA LEU A 19 20.54 0.66 -23.42
C LEU A 19 19.53 -0.01 -24.37
N ALA A 20 19.34 0.53 -25.57
CA ALA A 20 18.48 -0.07 -26.60
C ALA A 20 19.10 -1.34 -27.21
N GLU A 21 20.40 -1.33 -27.51
CA GLU A 21 21.13 -2.50 -28.04
C GLU A 21 21.26 -3.66 -27.02
N GLN A 22 21.22 -3.35 -25.71
CA GLN A 22 21.14 -4.38 -24.67
C GLN A 22 19.74 -5.03 -24.57
N GLN A 23 18.68 -4.32 -24.96
CA GLN A 23 17.31 -4.86 -24.97
C GLN A 23 17.03 -5.71 -26.22
N GLU A 24 17.54 -5.33 -27.40
CA GLU A 24 17.39 -6.16 -28.61
C GLU A 24 18.13 -7.51 -28.48
N ASN A 25 19.28 -7.53 -27.80
CA ASN A 25 20.01 -8.79 -27.52
C ASN A 25 19.31 -9.71 -26.49
N GLU A 26 18.37 -9.20 -25.68
CA GLU A 26 17.55 -10.05 -24.78
C GLU A 26 16.31 -10.61 -25.49
N GLU A 27 15.79 -9.95 -26.53
CA GLU A 27 14.64 -10.42 -27.32
C GLU A 27 15.02 -11.51 -28.36
N GLU A 28 16.25 -11.52 -28.89
CA GLU A 28 16.70 -12.58 -29.81
C GLU A 28 17.01 -13.94 -29.14
N GLY A 29 16.93 -14.03 -27.80
CA GLY A 29 17.16 -15.26 -27.03
C GLY A 29 15.91 -16.10 -26.73
N GLU A 30 14.71 -15.66 -27.13
CA GLU A 30 13.43 -16.35 -26.90
C GLU A 30 12.81 -16.91 -28.21
N GLU A 31 13.57 -17.62 -29.03
CA GLU A 31 12.99 -18.54 -30.02
C GLU A 31 13.74 -19.88 -30.07
N GLY A 32 13.11 -20.93 -29.51
CA GLY A 32 13.42 -22.32 -29.79
C GLY A 32 13.66 -23.19 -28.55
N GLU A 33 12.66 -24.02 -28.22
CA GLU A 33 12.82 -25.44 -27.81
C GLU A 33 11.42 -26.01 -27.49
N GLU A 34 10.77 -26.60 -28.51
CA GLU A 34 9.71 -27.60 -28.34
C GLU A 34 10.41 -28.95 -28.14
N ASP A 35 10.39 -29.48 -26.91
CA ASP A 35 10.85 -30.83 -26.62
C ASP A 35 9.80 -31.86 -27.06
N GLY A 36 10.24 -32.73 -27.98
CA GLY A 36 9.58 -33.97 -28.35
C GLY A 36 9.93 -35.11 -27.40
N GLU A 37 8.95 -35.97 -27.14
CA GLU A 37 9.19 -37.34 -26.67
C GLU A 37 8.75 -38.30 -27.77
N GLU A 38 9.71 -39.10 -28.26
CA GLU A 38 9.52 -40.21 -29.17
C GLU A 38 9.79 -41.52 -28.40
N GLU A 39 8.95 -42.54 -28.63
CA GLU A 39 9.18 -44.00 -28.65
C GLU A 39 7.85 -44.72 -28.30
N THR A 40 7.33 -45.74 -28.98
CA THR A 40 7.74 -46.55 -30.14
C THR A 40 6.50 -47.34 -30.66
N ALA A 41 6.47 -47.60 -31.99
CA ALA A 41 5.93 -48.78 -32.74
C ALA A 41 4.50 -49.33 -32.48
N ALA A 42 3.68 -49.77 -33.45
CA ALA A 42 3.74 -49.89 -34.91
C ALA A 42 2.33 -50.24 -35.47
N ASP A 43 2.17 -49.97 -36.77
CA ASP A 43 1.39 -50.72 -37.78
C ASP A 43 -0.10 -50.40 -38.10
N GLY A 44 -0.39 -50.34 -39.41
CA GLY A 44 -1.74 -50.50 -39.99
C GLY A 44 -2.45 -49.27 -40.60
N ALA A 45 -2.36 -49.11 -41.93
CA ALA A 45 -3.09 -48.12 -42.75
C ALA A 45 -4.55 -48.57 -43.12
N PRO A 46 -5.33 -47.91 -44.03
CA PRO A 46 -6.40 -46.96 -43.67
C PRO A 46 -7.78 -47.21 -44.36
N SER A 47 -8.88 -46.60 -43.90
CA SER A 47 -10.10 -46.32 -44.72
C SER A 47 -11.05 -45.32 -44.01
N LYS A 48 -11.31 -44.09 -44.51
CA LYS A 48 -12.14 -43.59 -45.65
C LYS A 48 -13.54 -43.07 -45.23
N LYS A 49 -13.84 -41.85 -45.71
CA LYS A 49 -15.16 -41.17 -45.94
C LYS A 49 -15.74 -40.39 -44.74
N LYS A 50 -16.30 -39.18 -44.88
CA LYS A 50 -16.68 -38.35 -46.04
C LYS A 50 -16.91 -36.88 -45.61
N ARG A 51 -16.63 -35.96 -46.54
CA ARG A 51 -16.78 -34.49 -46.49
C ARG A 51 -18.25 -34.02 -46.60
N LYS A 52 -18.60 -32.97 -45.83
CA LYS A 52 -19.22 -31.63 -46.12
C LYS A 52 -20.28 -31.50 -47.24
N PRO A 53 -21.28 -30.56 -47.19
CA PRO A 53 -21.10 -29.07 -47.19
C PRO A 53 -22.10 -28.23 -46.35
N ARG A 54 -21.78 -27.01 -45.84
CA ARG A 54 -21.93 -25.62 -46.41
C ARG A 54 -23.35 -25.31 -46.95
N LYS A 55 -24.02 -24.15 -46.79
CA LYS A 55 -23.66 -22.74 -46.45
C LYS A 55 -24.96 -21.90 -46.28
N LYS A 56 -24.87 -20.84 -45.44
CA LYS A 56 -25.67 -19.59 -45.27
C LYS A 56 -26.74 -19.18 -46.31
N LYS A 57 -27.85 -18.56 -45.84
CA LYS A 57 -28.35 -17.21 -46.25
C LYS A 57 -29.42 -16.64 -45.28
N LYS A 58 -29.76 -15.36 -45.46
CA LYS A 58 -30.18 -14.28 -44.53
C LYS A 58 -31.70 -14.00 -44.52
N ALA A 59 -32.13 -13.25 -43.49
CA ALA A 59 -33.14 -12.15 -43.43
C ALA A 59 -34.62 -12.44 -43.06
N THR A 60 -35.06 -11.81 -41.93
CA THR A 60 -36.29 -11.00 -41.62
C THR A 60 -37.61 -11.30 -42.36
N SER A 61 -38.83 -11.21 -41.80
CA SER A 61 -39.46 -10.41 -40.72
C SER A 61 -40.88 -10.94 -40.38
N ASP A 62 -41.42 -10.42 -39.28
CA ASP A 62 -42.84 -10.15 -38.93
C ASP A 62 -43.89 -11.23 -38.56
N ASP A 63 -44.38 -11.02 -37.33
CA ASP A 63 -45.77 -10.81 -36.89
C ASP A 63 -46.61 -11.87 -36.14
N THR A 64 -47.01 -11.43 -34.94
CA THR A 64 -48.27 -11.67 -34.19
C THR A 64 -48.63 -13.06 -33.61
N ALA A 65 -48.55 -13.10 -32.27
CA ALA A 65 -49.70 -13.18 -31.35
C ALA A 65 -50.37 -14.54 -31.01
N VAL A 66 -50.14 -14.93 -29.74
CA VAL A 66 -50.98 -15.63 -28.74
C VAL A 66 -51.31 -17.13 -28.89
N ALA A 67 -50.64 -17.95 -28.08
CA ALA A 67 -51.28 -19.04 -27.34
C ALA A 67 -50.64 -19.16 -25.95
N ARG A 68 -51.47 -19.06 -24.90
CA ARG A 68 -51.09 -19.21 -23.48
C ARG A 68 -50.79 -20.67 -23.16
N GLN A 69 -49.67 -20.95 -22.51
CA GLN A 69 -49.48 -22.14 -21.66
C GLN A 69 -48.71 -21.75 -20.39
N ASP A 70 -49.22 -22.25 -19.27
CA ASP A 70 -48.86 -21.96 -17.88
C ASP A 70 -47.37 -22.15 -17.57
N GLN A 71 -46.75 -21.14 -16.95
CA GLN A 71 -45.50 -21.28 -16.20
C GLN A 71 -45.81 -21.52 -14.72
N PRO A 72 -45.11 -22.45 -14.05
CA PRO A 72 -45.22 -22.58 -12.60
C PRO A 72 -44.66 -21.31 -11.93
N ARG A 73 -45.48 -20.67 -11.10
CA ARG A 73 -45.07 -19.54 -10.25
C ARG A 73 -44.01 -20.03 -9.26
N ALA A 74 -42.76 -19.68 -9.49
CA ALA A 74 -41.74 -19.76 -8.44
C ALA A 74 -42.20 -18.90 -7.26
N SER A 75 -42.23 -19.47 -6.06
CA SER A 75 -42.71 -18.74 -4.88
C SER A 75 -41.70 -17.65 -4.52
N ALA A 76 -42.16 -16.56 -3.91
CA ALA A 76 -41.28 -15.48 -3.46
C ALA A 76 -40.20 -15.98 -2.47
N GLN A 77 -40.46 -17.10 -1.79
CA GLN A 77 -39.51 -17.78 -0.91
C GLN A 77 -38.41 -18.52 -1.69
N ASP A 78 -38.73 -19.10 -2.85
CA ASP A 78 -37.73 -19.76 -3.72
C ASP A 78 -36.79 -18.74 -4.37
N ILE A 79 -37.29 -17.55 -4.72
CA ILE A 79 -36.48 -16.44 -5.25
C ILE A 79 -35.59 -15.86 -4.14
N GLN A 80 -36.08 -15.79 -2.90
CA GLN A 80 -35.32 -15.29 -1.76
C GLN A 80 -34.24 -16.29 -1.31
N ALA A 81 -34.53 -17.60 -1.36
CA ALA A 81 -33.56 -18.67 -1.14
C ALA A 81 -32.49 -18.71 -2.24
N LEU A 82 -32.87 -18.52 -3.51
CA LEU A 82 -31.93 -18.43 -4.63
C LEU A 82 -31.06 -17.16 -4.57
N LEU A 83 -31.62 -16.01 -4.14
CA LEU A 83 -30.88 -14.76 -3.89
C LEU A 83 -29.93 -14.88 -2.70
N GLN A 84 -30.31 -15.60 -1.63
CA GLN A 84 -29.41 -15.92 -0.52
C GLN A 84 -28.31 -16.91 -0.96
N GLN A 85 -28.64 -17.89 -1.79
CA GLN A 85 -27.66 -18.85 -2.33
C GLN A 85 -26.71 -18.18 -3.34
N LEU A 86 -27.18 -17.18 -4.10
CA LEU A 86 -26.37 -16.31 -4.96
C LEU A 86 -25.52 -15.31 -4.15
N ALA A 87 -26.04 -14.79 -3.03
CA ALA A 87 -25.28 -13.94 -2.11
C ALA A 87 -24.18 -14.72 -1.35
N VAL A 88 -24.40 -16.01 -1.08
CA VAL A 88 -23.41 -16.92 -0.48
C VAL A 88 -22.39 -17.40 -1.52
N SER A 89 -22.76 -17.52 -2.80
CA SER A 89 -21.83 -17.85 -3.90
C SER A 89 -21.10 -16.63 -4.49
N GLN A 90 -21.52 -15.41 -4.15
CA GLN A 90 -20.74 -14.17 -4.28
C GLN A 90 -19.97 -13.82 -2.99
N ALA A 91 -19.66 -14.81 -2.15
CA ALA A 91 -18.55 -14.65 -1.24
C ALA A 91 -17.30 -14.40 -2.09
N ASN A 92 -16.65 -13.25 -1.88
CA ASN A 92 -15.38 -12.87 -2.49
C ASN A 92 -14.48 -14.09 -2.70
N PRO A 93 -13.74 -14.22 -3.84
CA PRO A 93 -12.72 -15.25 -3.96
C PRO A 93 -11.88 -15.18 -2.68
N LYS A 94 -11.80 -16.29 -1.95
CA LYS A 94 -11.15 -16.34 -0.62
C LYS A 94 -9.80 -15.62 -0.72
N GLU A 95 -9.71 -14.43 -0.17
CA GLU A 95 -8.46 -13.67 -0.11
C GLU A 95 -7.53 -14.44 0.81
N GLY A 96 -6.36 -14.82 0.32
CA GLY A 96 -5.37 -15.60 1.06
C GLY A 96 -5.41 -17.12 0.81
N LYS A 97 -4.30 -17.78 1.17
CA LYS A 97 -4.16 -19.24 1.07
C LYS A 97 -4.87 -19.92 2.23
N LYS A 98 -5.02 -21.25 2.20
CA LYS A 98 -5.54 -21.96 3.39
C LYS A 98 -4.55 -21.76 4.55
N PRO A 99 -5.01 -21.69 5.82
CA PRO A 99 -4.13 -21.51 6.98
C PRO A 99 -2.94 -22.48 7.04
N GLU A 100 -3.14 -23.72 6.60
CA GLU A 100 -2.14 -24.79 6.56
C GLU A 100 -1.03 -24.53 5.52
N ASP A 101 -1.32 -23.76 4.49
CA ASP A 101 -0.39 -23.46 3.40
C ASP A 101 0.64 -22.39 3.80
N TYR A 102 0.41 -21.65 4.88
CA TYR A 102 1.33 -20.64 5.41
C TYR A 102 2.46 -21.27 6.25
N LYS A 103 3.21 -22.21 5.65
CA LYS A 103 4.29 -22.97 6.30
C LYS A 103 5.31 -22.10 7.06
N PHE A 104 5.68 -20.94 6.50
CA PHE A 104 6.59 -20.01 7.17
C PHE A 104 5.92 -19.30 8.35
N TRP A 105 4.81 -18.59 8.12
CA TRP A 105 4.14 -17.80 9.15
C TRP A 105 3.64 -18.63 10.34
N ASN A 106 3.28 -19.91 10.12
CA ASN A 106 2.91 -20.82 11.19
C ASN A 106 4.04 -21.10 12.21
N THR A 107 5.30 -20.80 11.86
CA THR A 107 6.48 -20.90 12.73
C THR A 107 6.87 -19.57 13.39
N GLN A 108 6.29 -18.46 12.95
CA GLN A 108 6.64 -17.11 13.41
C GLN A 108 5.82 -16.70 14.64
N PRO A 109 6.32 -15.77 15.47
CA PRO A 109 5.60 -15.24 16.62
C PRO A 109 4.52 -14.24 16.18
N VAL A 110 3.51 -14.72 15.47
CA VAL A 110 2.34 -13.96 15.03
C VAL A 110 1.06 -14.69 15.48
N PRO A 111 -0.05 -13.97 15.71
CA PRO A 111 -1.34 -14.61 15.94
C PRO A 111 -1.70 -15.54 14.77
N LYS A 112 -2.21 -16.75 15.07
CA LYS A 112 -2.54 -17.79 14.07
C LYS A 112 -4.03 -17.73 13.67
N PHE A 113 -4.39 -18.41 12.58
CA PHE A 113 -5.79 -18.50 12.10
C PHE A 113 -6.69 -19.53 12.85
N ARG A 114 -6.16 -20.38 13.76
CA ARG A 114 -6.87 -21.40 14.59
C ARG A 114 -6.35 -21.30 16.05
N GLU A 115 -7.06 -21.43 17.19
CA GLU A 115 -8.46 -21.65 17.65
C GLU A 115 -8.67 -20.89 19.00
N PRO A 116 -9.87 -20.40 19.37
CA PRO A 116 -11.00 -20.06 18.50
C PRO A 116 -10.60 -18.80 17.73
N ASN A 117 -10.51 -18.87 16.40
CA ASN A 117 -10.11 -17.73 15.61
C ASN A 117 -11.02 -17.57 14.41
N LEU A 118 -11.59 -16.38 14.28
CA LEU A 118 -12.06 -15.85 13.00
C LEU A 118 -11.72 -14.37 12.80
N LEU A 119 -11.50 -13.54 13.84
CA LEU A 119 -11.12 -12.11 13.73
C LEU A 119 -10.46 -11.54 15.02
N GLN A 120 -9.54 -12.30 15.65
CA GLN A 120 -9.05 -12.15 17.04
C GLN A 120 -10.12 -12.44 18.09
N THR A 121 -9.95 -13.56 18.79
CA THR A 121 -10.28 -13.61 20.21
C THR A 121 -8.97 -13.63 20.97
N THR A 122 -8.92 -12.99 22.13
CA THR A 122 -7.80 -13.18 23.05
C THR A 122 -7.86 -14.56 23.69
N ASP A 123 -8.90 -15.36 23.46
CA ASP A 123 -9.17 -16.61 24.15
C ASP A 123 -8.10 -17.68 23.82
N GLY A 124 -7.50 -18.24 24.87
CA GLY A 124 -6.70 -19.45 24.79
C GLY A 124 -7.57 -20.66 24.42
N GLY A 125 -6.94 -21.82 24.21
CA GLY A 125 -7.62 -23.08 23.85
C GLY A 125 -8.66 -23.58 24.86
N GLU A 126 -8.86 -22.88 25.98
CA GLU A 126 -9.83 -23.17 27.05
C GLU A 126 -10.74 -21.98 27.40
N GLY A 127 -10.84 -20.95 26.55
CA GLY A 127 -11.75 -19.81 26.81
C GLY A 127 -11.25 -18.77 27.81
N GLU A 128 -9.97 -18.80 28.19
CA GLU A 128 -9.34 -17.74 28.99
C GLU A 128 -8.71 -16.67 28.09
N SER A 129 -9.13 -15.41 28.24
CA SER A 129 -8.54 -14.26 27.55
C SER A 129 -7.03 -14.14 27.87
N LEU A 130 -6.18 -14.44 26.90
CA LEU A 130 -4.75 -14.20 26.91
C LEU A 130 -4.51 -12.69 26.91
N ALA A 131 -3.77 -12.22 27.91
CA ALA A 131 -3.42 -10.82 28.03
C ALA A 131 -2.71 -10.28 26.77
N GLU A 132 -3.05 -9.03 26.42
CA GLU A 132 -2.36 -8.24 25.40
C GLU A 132 -0.87 -8.09 25.75
N GLY A 133 0.00 -8.26 24.77
CA GLY A 133 1.44 -8.11 24.97
C GLY A 133 2.30 -9.01 24.08
N PRO A 134 3.60 -9.15 24.38
CA PRO A 134 4.52 -9.91 23.55
C PRO A 134 4.19 -11.41 23.54
N ILE A 135 4.29 -12.04 22.36
CA ILE A 135 4.03 -13.47 22.20
C ILE A 135 5.20 -14.30 22.72
N LEU A 136 6.43 -13.88 22.39
CA LEU A 136 7.67 -14.44 22.90
C LEU A 136 8.30 -13.47 23.91
N PRO A 137 8.73 -13.96 25.08
CA PRO A 137 9.49 -13.15 26.03
C PRO A 137 10.83 -12.68 25.44
N PRO A 138 11.32 -11.48 25.82
CA PRO A 138 12.61 -10.96 25.37
C PRO A 138 13.79 -11.93 25.58
N ALA A 139 13.78 -12.69 26.68
CA ALA A 139 14.80 -13.69 26.97
C ALA A 139 14.87 -14.82 25.94
N VAL A 140 13.73 -15.20 25.34
CA VAL A 140 13.67 -16.20 24.26
C VAL A 140 14.19 -15.59 22.98
N CYS A 141 13.76 -14.38 22.63
CA CYS A 141 14.23 -13.67 21.44
C CYS A 141 15.76 -13.49 21.45
N LYS A 142 16.35 -13.11 22.59
CA LYS A 142 17.81 -13.02 22.77
C LYS A 142 18.53 -14.36 22.55
N LYS A 143 17.95 -15.49 22.96
CA LYS A 143 18.55 -16.81 22.74
C LYS A 143 18.46 -17.27 21.29
N VAL A 144 17.43 -16.83 20.57
CA VAL A 144 17.24 -17.14 19.15
C VAL A 144 18.18 -16.29 18.27
N ALA A 145 18.52 -15.07 18.71
CA ALA A 145 19.43 -14.17 18.03
C ALA A 145 20.88 -14.69 18.07
N LYS A 146 21.24 -15.52 17.09
CA LYS A 146 22.63 -15.95 16.89
C LYS A 146 23.43 -14.83 16.20
N PRO A 147 24.72 -14.65 16.52
CA PRO A 147 25.59 -13.68 15.83
C PRO A 147 25.82 -14.02 14.35
N GLU A 148 25.77 -15.31 14.00
CA GLU A 148 25.97 -15.81 12.64
C GLU A 148 24.86 -15.37 11.69
N LEU A 149 25.23 -15.02 10.46
CA LEU A 149 24.30 -14.67 9.39
C LEU A 149 23.47 -15.89 8.97
N GLU A 150 22.22 -15.65 8.59
CA GLU A 150 21.40 -16.69 7.97
C GLU A 150 22.05 -17.21 6.68
N LYS A 151 22.04 -18.53 6.49
CA LYS A 151 22.67 -19.16 5.31
C LYS A 151 21.87 -18.84 4.05
N LEU A 152 22.51 -18.19 3.10
CA LEU A 152 22.00 -18.02 1.75
C LEU A 152 22.34 -19.24 0.88
N VAL A 153 21.62 -19.38 -0.23
CA VAL A 153 21.95 -20.36 -1.28
C VAL A 153 23.29 -19.98 -1.91
N ASP A 154 24.08 -20.99 -2.30
CA ASP A 154 25.34 -20.77 -3.00
C ASP A 154 25.13 -19.88 -4.24
N GLY A 155 25.97 -18.84 -4.36
CA GLY A 155 25.85 -17.83 -5.42
C GLY A 155 25.23 -16.50 -4.96
N PHE A 156 24.79 -16.38 -3.70
CA PHE A 156 24.32 -15.12 -3.12
C PHE A 156 25.13 -14.71 -1.87
N GLU A 157 25.15 -13.41 -1.60
CA GLU A 157 25.77 -12.81 -0.43
C GLU A 157 24.90 -11.69 0.16
N TRP A 158 25.01 -11.50 1.48
CA TRP A 158 24.34 -10.41 2.19
C TRP A 158 25.10 -9.10 1.96
N CYS A 159 24.37 -8.01 1.78
CA CYS A 159 24.93 -6.67 1.80
C CYS A 159 24.10 -5.74 2.70
N GLY A 160 24.74 -4.72 3.26
CA GLY A 160 24.03 -3.52 3.72
C GLY A 160 23.70 -2.66 2.50
N ILE A 161 22.62 -1.88 2.57
CA ILE A 161 22.29 -0.86 1.56
C ILE A 161 22.56 0.50 2.20
N ASP A 162 23.62 1.18 1.76
CA ASP A 162 23.93 2.52 2.20
C ASP A 162 23.21 3.57 1.36
N LEU A 163 22.22 4.22 1.95
CA LEU A 163 21.44 5.27 1.29
C LEU A 163 22.19 6.60 1.19
N GLU A 164 23.38 6.72 1.77
CA GLU A 164 24.28 7.86 1.58
C GLU A 164 25.15 7.70 0.33
N ASP A 165 25.35 6.48 -0.14
CA ASP A 165 26.02 6.19 -1.40
C ASP A 165 25.03 6.33 -2.56
N LYS A 166 25.38 7.19 -3.53
CA LYS A 166 24.55 7.46 -4.70
C LYS A 166 24.41 6.25 -5.60
N GLU A 167 25.42 5.39 -5.68
CA GLU A 167 25.40 4.19 -6.51
C GLU A 167 24.51 3.13 -5.88
N GLU A 168 24.65 2.87 -4.58
CA GLU A 168 23.80 1.89 -3.89
C GLU A 168 22.33 2.35 -3.82
N LEU A 169 22.09 3.65 -3.62
CA LEU A 169 20.74 4.21 -3.69
C LEU A 169 20.12 4.07 -5.09
N GLN A 170 20.91 4.24 -6.15
CA GLN A 170 20.45 4.02 -7.53
C GLN A 170 20.09 2.55 -7.74
N GLU A 171 20.94 1.61 -7.33
CA GLU A 171 20.64 0.18 -7.47
C GLU A 171 19.40 -0.25 -6.66
N PHE A 172 19.23 0.31 -5.46
CA PHE A 172 18.06 0.05 -4.63
C PHE A 172 16.79 0.61 -5.28
N TYR A 173 16.85 1.84 -5.81
CA TYR A 173 15.79 2.42 -6.63
C TYR A 173 15.44 1.52 -7.82
N ASP A 174 16.44 1.05 -8.58
CA ASP A 174 16.22 0.22 -9.76
C ASP A 174 15.60 -1.14 -9.42
N LEU A 175 15.98 -1.74 -8.29
CA LEU A 175 15.36 -2.96 -7.78
C LEU A 175 13.88 -2.71 -7.45
N LEU A 176 13.57 -1.64 -6.73
CA LEU A 176 12.20 -1.32 -6.33
C LEU A 176 11.33 -0.99 -7.55
N TYR A 177 11.81 -0.11 -8.41
CA TYR A 177 11.14 0.27 -9.64
C TYR A 177 10.79 -0.98 -10.46
N ASN A 178 11.76 -1.86 -10.72
CA ASN A 178 11.51 -3.00 -11.61
C ASN A 178 10.79 -4.20 -10.96
N HIS A 179 10.80 -4.31 -9.62
CA HIS A 179 10.42 -5.58 -8.97
C HIS A 179 9.62 -5.46 -7.66
N TYR A 180 9.21 -4.28 -7.20
CA TYR A 180 8.46 -4.16 -5.94
C TYR A 180 6.96 -4.37 -6.12
N VAL A 181 6.21 -3.32 -6.46
CA VAL A 181 4.75 -3.38 -6.55
C VAL A 181 4.31 -2.95 -7.94
N GLU A 182 3.56 -3.84 -8.57
CA GLU A 182 2.84 -3.59 -9.81
C GLU A 182 1.36 -3.79 -9.54
N ASP A 183 0.54 -3.03 -10.25
CA ASP A 183 -0.88 -3.28 -10.27
C ASP A 183 -1.18 -4.69 -10.83
N THR A 184 -2.31 -5.27 -10.45
CA THR A 184 -2.77 -6.59 -10.86
C THR A 184 -2.80 -6.78 -12.38
N GLU A 185 -3.05 -5.70 -13.13
CA GLU A 185 -3.05 -5.68 -14.60
C GLU A 185 -1.69 -5.32 -15.24
N GLY A 186 -0.67 -5.03 -14.42
CA GLY A 186 0.66 -4.59 -14.85
C GLY A 186 0.65 -3.25 -15.60
N SER A 187 -0.40 -2.43 -15.43
CA SER A 187 -0.56 -1.15 -16.13
C SER A 187 0.26 -0.02 -15.49
N PHE A 188 0.45 -0.09 -14.17
CA PHE A 188 1.12 0.93 -13.36
C PHE A 188 2.19 0.31 -12.46
N ARG A 189 3.24 1.09 -12.23
CA ARG A 189 4.37 0.73 -11.37
C ARG A 189 4.70 1.90 -10.47
N PHE A 190 4.86 1.66 -9.18
CA PHE A 190 5.27 2.72 -8.26
C PHE A 190 6.69 3.19 -8.57
N ASN A 191 6.82 4.50 -8.66
CA ASN A 191 8.06 5.22 -8.84
C ASN A 191 8.42 5.93 -7.51
N TYR A 192 9.03 5.18 -6.60
CA TYR A 192 9.56 5.73 -5.37
C TYR A 192 10.83 6.53 -5.69
N SER A 193 10.76 7.86 -5.70
CA SER A 193 11.94 8.67 -6.02
C SER A 193 13.06 8.47 -5.00
N LYS A 194 14.29 8.83 -5.37
CA LYS A 194 15.44 8.75 -4.46
C LYS A 194 15.25 9.62 -3.22
N GLU A 195 14.63 10.78 -3.40
CA GLU A 195 14.26 11.71 -2.33
C GLU A 195 13.24 11.06 -1.40
N PHE A 196 12.23 10.38 -1.94
CA PHE A 196 11.26 9.63 -1.15
C PHE A 196 11.92 8.52 -0.33
N LEU A 197 12.78 7.70 -0.95
CA LEU A 197 13.48 6.62 -0.25
C LEU A 197 14.39 7.16 0.85
N ALA A 198 15.10 8.25 0.58
CA ALA A 198 15.93 8.93 1.58
C ALA A 198 15.10 9.49 2.74
N TRP A 199 13.92 10.05 2.45
CA TRP A 199 12.97 10.54 3.45
C TRP A 199 12.38 9.41 4.30
N ALA A 200 11.91 8.34 3.66
CA ALA A 200 11.23 7.22 4.31
C ALA A 200 12.18 6.38 5.20
N LEU A 201 13.43 6.19 4.76
CA LEU A 201 14.36 5.23 5.36
C LEU A 201 15.45 5.85 6.24
N LYS A 202 15.49 7.18 6.36
CA LYS A 202 16.42 7.88 7.25
C LYS A 202 15.75 8.71 8.37
N PRO A 203 14.72 8.20 9.06
CA PRO A 203 14.16 8.91 10.20
C PRO A 203 15.13 8.94 11.39
N PRO A 204 14.97 9.85 12.36
CA PRO A 204 15.81 9.89 13.55
C PRO A 204 15.98 8.51 14.21
N GLY A 205 17.22 8.12 14.50
CA GLY A 205 17.55 6.82 15.08
C GLY A 205 17.75 5.67 14.08
N TRP A 206 17.56 5.88 12.78
CA TRP A 206 17.85 4.86 11.76
C TRP A 206 19.30 4.38 11.80
N THR A 207 19.52 3.11 11.41
CA THR A 207 20.88 2.55 11.28
C THR A 207 21.02 1.84 9.95
N LYS A 208 22.23 1.90 9.36
CA LYS A 208 22.55 1.24 8.08
C LYS A 208 22.36 -0.28 8.14
N GLU A 209 22.49 -0.87 9.33
CA GLU A 209 22.34 -2.30 9.55
C GLU A 209 20.91 -2.82 9.31
N CYS A 210 19.92 -1.93 9.39
CA CYS A 210 18.51 -2.24 9.20
C CYS A 210 18.08 -2.27 7.72
N HIS A 211 18.93 -1.79 6.81
CA HIS A 211 18.70 -1.81 5.36
C HIS A 211 19.47 -2.96 4.75
N ILE A 212 18.76 -4.06 4.49
CA ILE A 212 19.36 -5.33 4.14
C ILE A 212 19.13 -5.61 2.66
N GLY A 213 20.19 -5.98 1.96
CA GLY A 213 20.16 -6.43 0.58
C GLY A 213 20.74 -7.84 0.42
N VAL A 214 20.35 -8.50 -0.66
CA VAL A 214 20.97 -9.72 -1.16
C VAL A 214 21.50 -9.44 -2.56
N ARG A 215 22.77 -9.76 -2.77
CA ARG A 215 23.45 -9.64 -4.06
C ARG A 215 23.83 -11.01 -4.58
N THR A 216 23.97 -11.14 -5.89
CA THR A 216 24.72 -12.27 -6.45
C THR A 216 26.17 -12.18 -5.96
N LYS A 217 26.86 -13.31 -5.81
CA LYS A 217 28.29 -13.28 -5.46
C LYS A 217 29.06 -12.46 -6.49
N THR A 218 30.04 -11.72 -6.00
CA THR A 218 31.05 -11.07 -6.84
C THR A 218 31.70 -12.13 -7.74
N GLY A 219 31.68 -11.91 -9.05
CA GLY A 219 32.27 -12.85 -10.01
C GLY A 219 33.80 -12.87 -9.89
N ASP A 220 34.44 -13.88 -10.50
CA ASP A 220 35.91 -13.99 -10.53
C ASP A 220 36.59 -12.76 -11.17
N ASP A 221 35.85 -11.97 -11.95
CA ASP A 221 36.25 -10.71 -12.57
C ASP A 221 36.28 -9.50 -11.60
N GLY A 222 36.00 -9.71 -10.31
CA GLY A 222 36.01 -8.65 -9.28
C GLY A 222 34.86 -7.64 -9.36
N LYS A 223 33.87 -7.85 -10.25
CA LYS A 223 32.69 -7.00 -10.38
C LYS A 223 31.66 -7.31 -9.29
N LYS A 224 31.26 -6.27 -8.55
CA LYS A 224 30.21 -6.32 -7.52
C LYS A 224 28.94 -6.95 -8.10
N GLY A 225 28.40 -7.95 -7.42
CA GLY A 225 27.19 -8.62 -7.88
C GLY A 225 25.95 -7.73 -7.81
N LYS A 226 24.97 -8.02 -8.68
CA LYS A 226 23.74 -7.25 -8.81
C LYS A 226 22.86 -7.41 -7.58
N LEU A 227 22.23 -6.32 -7.13
CA LEU A 227 21.24 -6.35 -6.06
C LEU A 227 19.96 -7.04 -6.55
N VAL A 228 19.56 -8.14 -5.90
CA VAL A 228 18.44 -9.00 -6.34
C VAL A 228 17.29 -9.09 -5.33
N ALA A 229 17.52 -8.70 -4.08
CA ALA A 229 16.45 -8.56 -3.10
C ALA A 229 16.82 -7.55 -2.03
N SER A 230 15.80 -7.00 -1.37
CA SER A 230 15.94 -6.03 -0.28
C SER A 230 14.82 -6.20 0.74
N ILE A 231 15.11 -5.78 1.97
CA ILE A 231 14.15 -5.54 3.05
C ILE A 231 14.69 -4.41 3.91
N ALA A 232 13.86 -3.43 4.20
CA ALA A 232 14.25 -2.27 5.00
C ALA A 232 13.43 -2.21 6.28
N GLY A 233 14.04 -1.70 7.34
CA GLY A 233 13.33 -1.39 8.56
C GLY A 233 13.81 -0.07 9.15
N ILE A 234 12.91 0.62 9.85
CA ILE A 234 13.22 1.81 10.63
C ILE A 234 12.75 1.64 12.08
N PRO A 235 13.43 2.20 13.08
CA PRO A 235 12.95 2.18 14.44
C PRO A 235 11.71 3.06 14.59
N VAL A 236 10.76 2.62 15.41
CA VAL A 236 9.53 3.37 15.70
C VAL A 236 9.09 3.12 17.13
N SER A 237 8.65 4.17 17.83
CA SER A 237 7.97 4.03 19.12
C SER A 237 6.47 4.00 18.90
N LEU A 238 5.82 2.91 19.29
CA LEU A 238 4.39 2.69 19.13
C LEU A 238 3.69 2.69 20.49
N THR A 239 2.41 3.03 20.48
CA THR A 239 1.49 2.75 21.58
C THR A 239 0.37 1.87 21.05
N VAL A 240 0.19 0.69 21.66
CA VAL A 240 -0.90 -0.24 21.38
C VAL A 240 -1.80 -0.32 22.61
N ARG A 241 -3.03 0.18 22.51
CA ARG A 241 -4.05 0.24 23.59
C ARG A 241 -3.49 0.75 24.93
N GLY A 242 -2.63 1.76 24.87
CA GLY A 242 -2.01 2.40 26.04
C GLY A 242 -0.68 1.78 26.49
N LYS A 243 -0.25 0.65 25.92
CA LYS A 243 1.08 0.07 26.18
C LYS A 243 2.09 0.60 25.17
N GLN A 244 3.16 1.20 25.68
CA GLN A 244 4.29 1.63 24.84
C GLN A 244 5.12 0.42 24.40
N VAL A 245 5.50 0.40 23.13
CA VAL A 245 6.26 -0.67 22.49
C VAL A 245 7.28 -0.04 21.55
N ASP A 246 8.55 -0.26 21.82
CA ASP A 246 9.61 0.04 20.86
C ASP A 246 9.66 -1.09 19.83
N ALA A 247 9.41 -0.73 18.58
CA ALA A 247 9.28 -1.65 17.47
C ALA A 247 10.13 -1.20 16.28
N CYS A 248 10.21 -2.04 15.26
CA CYS A 248 10.65 -1.62 13.94
C CYS A 248 9.49 -1.61 12.95
N GLU A 249 9.42 -0.58 12.12
CA GLU A 249 8.53 -0.55 10.97
C GLU A 249 9.25 -1.20 9.79
N ILE A 250 8.71 -2.30 9.26
CA ILE A 250 9.29 -3.03 8.14
C ILE A 250 8.56 -2.65 6.86
N ASN A 251 9.31 -2.23 5.85
CA ASN A 251 8.80 -1.85 4.54
C ASN A 251 9.81 -2.22 3.43
N PHE A 252 9.44 -2.02 2.16
CA PHE A 252 10.30 -2.20 0.99
C PHE A 252 10.89 -3.62 0.83
N LEU A 253 10.12 -4.65 1.18
CA LEU A 253 10.46 -6.04 0.88
C LEU A 253 10.30 -6.30 -0.63
N ALA A 254 11.41 -6.26 -1.38
CA ALA A 254 11.42 -6.50 -2.81
C ALA A 254 12.29 -7.70 -3.17
N ILE A 255 11.81 -8.52 -4.11
CA ILE A 255 12.55 -9.65 -4.66
C ILE A 255 12.44 -9.59 -6.18
N HIS A 256 13.59 -9.67 -6.83
CA HIS A 256 13.69 -9.75 -8.28
C HIS A 256 12.75 -10.83 -8.83
N ARG A 257 11.99 -10.49 -9.89
CA ARG A 257 10.92 -11.34 -10.46
C ARG A 257 11.37 -12.78 -10.71
N LYS A 258 12.54 -12.98 -11.32
CA LYS A 258 13.13 -14.30 -11.62
C LYS A 258 13.41 -15.17 -10.37
N LEU A 259 13.55 -14.56 -9.19
CA LEU A 259 13.83 -15.23 -7.92
C LEU A 259 12.59 -15.38 -7.02
N ARG A 260 11.43 -14.90 -7.47
CA ARG A 260 10.16 -15.12 -6.77
C ARG A 260 9.87 -16.63 -6.72
N ASN A 261 9.13 -17.07 -5.71
CA ASN A 261 8.84 -18.49 -5.42
C ASN A 261 10.04 -19.37 -5.00
N LYS A 262 11.26 -18.83 -4.89
CA LYS A 262 12.44 -19.54 -4.36
C LYS A 262 12.60 -19.45 -2.84
N ARG A 263 11.55 -19.01 -2.12
CA ARG A 263 11.53 -18.86 -0.64
C ARG A 263 12.59 -17.90 -0.07
N LEU A 264 13.01 -16.90 -0.83
CA LEU A 264 13.96 -15.88 -0.37
C LEU A 264 13.34 -14.91 0.66
N ALA A 265 12.06 -14.56 0.54
CA ALA A 265 11.35 -13.68 1.50
C ALA A 265 11.43 -14.19 2.96
N PRO A 266 11.13 -15.47 3.27
CA PRO A 266 11.36 -16.04 4.60
C PRO A 266 12.78 -15.86 5.15
N VAL A 267 13.80 -15.94 4.30
CA VAL A 267 15.20 -15.80 4.71
C VAL A 267 15.53 -14.34 5.04
N LEU A 268 15.06 -13.40 4.20
CA LEU A 268 15.13 -11.96 4.46
C LEU A 268 14.45 -11.58 5.78
N ILE A 269 13.24 -12.09 6.03
CA ILE A 269 12.48 -11.82 7.25
C ILE A 269 13.22 -12.34 8.49
N LYS A 270 13.81 -13.54 8.42
CA LYS A 270 14.61 -14.09 9.52
C LYS A 270 15.86 -13.25 9.80
N GLU A 271 16.57 -12.83 8.76
CA GLU A 271 17.79 -12.03 8.92
C GLU A 271 17.48 -10.64 9.50
N VAL A 272 16.45 -9.94 9.01
CA VAL A 272 16.04 -8.65 9.61
C VAL A 272 15.61 -8.81 11.07
N THR A 273 14.86 -9.88 11.38
CA THR A 273 14.46 -10.20 12.76
C THR A 273 15.67 -10.45 13.65
N ARG A 274 16.66 -11.20 13.15
CA ARG A 274 17.91 -11.49 13.86
C ARG A 274 18.66 -10.21 14.21
N ARG A 275 18.82 -9.27 13.26
CA ARG A 275 19.50 -7.99 13.48
C ARG A 275 18.79 -7.12 14.51
N TYR A 276 17.47 -6.99 14.43
CA TYR A 276 16.71 -6.23 15.44
C TYR A 276 16.76 -6.88 16.82
N TYR A 277 16.72 -8.22 16.90
CA TYR A 277 16.81 -8.91 18.19
C TYR A 277 18.17 -8.71 18.87
N LEU A 278 19.26 -8.63 18.11
CA LEU A 278 20.59 -8.28 18.62
C LEU A 278 20.64 -6.85 19.19
N ASN A 279 19.92 -5.93 18.55
CA ASN A 279 19.81 -4.53 18.98
C ASN A 279 18.75 -4.30 20.08
N GLY A 280 18.12 -5.36 20.59
CA GLY A 280 17.19 -5.26 21.71
C GLY A 280 15.73 -4.94 21.34
N ILE A 281 15.40 -4.87 20.05
CA ILE A 281 14.05 -4.61 19.55
C ILE A 281 13.41 -5.94 19.15
N TYR A 282 12.23 -6.25 19.70
CA TYR A 282 11.62 -7.58 19.56
C TYR A 282 10.28 -7.59 18.85
N GLN A 283 9.72 -6.41 18.55
CA GLN A 283 8.42 -6.22 17.92
C GLN A 283 8.59 -5.48 16.59
N ALA A 284 7.65 -5.68 15.68
CA ALA A 284 7.63 -4.96 14.42
C ALA A 284 6.21 -4.59 13.99
N LEU A 285 6.06 -3.49 13.26
CA LEU A 285 4.86 -3.12 12.52
C LEU A 285 5.13 -3.32 11.04
N TYR A 286 4.21 -3.96 10.33
CA TYR A 286 4.29 -4.09 8.88
C TYR A 286 2.89 -4.13 8.27
N THR A 287 2.82 -3.78 6.99
CA THR A 287 1.59 -3.86 6.22
C THR A 287 1.75 -4.73 4.99
N ALA A 288 0.64 -5.28 4.51
CA ALA A 288 0.60 -5.98 3.25
C ALA A 288 -0.76 -5.78 2.56
N GLY A 289 -0.75 -5.70 1.23
CA GLY A 289 -1.99 -5.79 0.44
C GLY A 289 -2.52 -7.22 0.31
N THR A 290 -1.67 -8.22 0.53
CA THR A 290 -2.08 -9.63 0.59
C THR A 290 -2.42 -10.05 2.01
N LEU A 291 -3.45 -10.89 2.15
CA LEU A 291 -3.84 -11.41 3.46
C LEU A 291 -2.81 -12.43 3.98
N LEU A 292 -2.20 -12.11 5.11
CA LEU A 292 -1.33 -12.97 5.92
C LEU A 292 -2.00 -13.31 7.28
N PRO A 293 -1.64 -14.43 7.94
CA PRO A 293 -2.05 -14.72 9.31
C PRO A 293 -1.36 -13.81 10.34
N THR A 294 -2.03 -13.13 11.27
CA THR A 294 -3.43 -12.65 11.24
C THR A 294 -3.36 -11.13 11.43
N PRO A 295 -4.06 -10.31 10.63
CA PRO A 295 -3.96 -8.86 10.72
C PRO A 295 -4.59 -8.34 12.01
N VAL A 296 -4.00 -7.29 12.59
CA VAL A 296 -4.55 -6.56 13.73
C VAL A 296 -5.62 -5.56 13.29
N SER A 297 -5.59 -5.13 12.02
CA SER A 297 -6.63 -4.30 11.42
C SER A 297 -6.58 -4.38 9.90
N THR A 298 -7.66 -4.00 9.24
CA THR A 298 -7.73 -3.88 7.78
C THR A 298 -8.37 -2.54 7.43
N CYS A 299 -7.67 -1.75 6.62
CA CYS A 299 -8.16 -0.49 6.09
C CYS A 299 -8.34 -0.60 4.58
N ARG A 300 -9.28 0.16 4.01
CA ARG A 300 -9.55 0.16 2.56
C ARG A 300 -9.03 1.44 1.92
N TYR A 301 -8.45 1.33 0.72
CA TYR A 301 -8.05 2.49 -0.07
C TYR A 301 -9.25 3.20 -0.69
N TYR A 302 -9.14 4.51 -0.77
CA TYR A 302 -10.11 5.41 -1.36
C TYR A 302 -9.37 6.45 -2.21
N HIS A 303 -9.97 6.82 -3.34
CA HIS A 303 -9.34 7.68 -4.34
C HIS A 303 -10.26 8.86 -4.67
N ARG A 304 -9.68 10.06 -4.73
CA ARG A 304 -10.36 11.29 -5.13
C ARG A 304 -9.66 11.87 -6.35
N SER A 305 -10.33 11.82 -7.51
CA SER A 305 -9.77 12.35 -8.77
C SER A 305 -9.63 13.87 -8.74
N LEU A 306 -8.41 14.40 -8.86
CA LEU A 306 -8.15 15.84 -8.96
C LEU A 306 -8.13 16.27 -10.44
N ASP A 307 -7.53 15.43 -11.28
CA ASP A 307 -7.57 15.52 -12.75
C ASP A 307 -8.09 14.21 -13.34
N TRP A 308 -9.42 14.11 -13.45
CA TRP A 308 -10.07 12.92 -13.99
C TRP A 308 -9.72 12.64 -15.46
N GLU A 309 -9.43 13.68 -16.25
CA GLU A 309 -9.15 13.53 -17.69
C GLU A 309 -7.80 12.84 -17.90
N HIS A 310 -6.78 13.24 -17.14
CA HIS A 310 -5.48 12.57 -17.11
C HIS A 310 -5.57 11.12 -16.67
N LEU A 311 -6.31 10.86 -15.58
CA LEU A 311 -6.50 9.52 -15.05
C LEU A 311 -7.25 8.60 -16.03
N TYR A 312 -8.26 9.12 -16.73
CA TYR A 312 -9.01 8.36 -17.71
C TYR A 312 -8.17 8.02 -18.95
N LYS A 313 -7.42 8.99 -19.50
CA LYS A 313 -6.54 8.77 -20.66
C LYS A 313 -5.46 7.73 -20.39
N ASN A 314 -4.94 7.70 -19.17
CA ASN A 314 -3.90 6.76 -18.75
C ASN A 314 -4.44 5.43 -18.19
N GLY A 315 -5.75 5.20 -18.23
CA GLY A 315 -6.38 3.94 -17.83
C GLY A 315 -6.51 3.71 -16.33
N PHE A 316 -6.25 4.73 -15.49
CA PHE A 316 -6.37 4.63 -14.03
C PHE A 316 -7.84 4.73 -13.57
N SER A 317 -8.64 5.52 -14.27
CA SER A 317 -10.07 5.65 -14.00
C SER A 317 -10.88 5.15 -15.19
N HIS A 318 -11.99 4.47 -14.92
CA HIS A 318 -12.93 4.05 -15.95
C HIS A 318 -14.11 5.02 -16.03
N LEU A 319 -14.71 5.14 -17.22
CA LEU A 319 -15.95 5.89 -17.40
C LEU A 319 -17.13 5.03 -16.90
N PRO A 320 -17.89 5.47 -15.89
CA PRO A 320 -19.05 4.72 -15.43
C PRO A 320 -20.11 4.58 -16.53
N PRO A 321 -20.88 3.47 -16.55
CA PRO A 321 -22.00 3.31 -17.47
C PRO A 321 -22.96 4.50 -17.39
N HIS A 322 -23.42 4.99 -18.54
CA HIS A 322 -24.31 6.15 -18.66
C HIS A 322 -23.73 7.49 -18.14
N SER A 323 -22.41 7.60 -17.98
CA SER A 323 -21.73 8.87 -17.71
C SER A 323 -21.05 9.42 -18.97
N SER A 324 -20.55 10.66 -18.89
CA SER A 324 -19.71 11.29 -19.92
C SER A 324 -18.49 11.93 -19.28
N GLU A 325 -17.42 12.13 -20.06
CA GLU A 325 -16.18 12.77 -19.57
C GLU A 325 -16.45 14.14 -18.94
N LEU A 326 -17.30 14.95 -19.60
CA LEU A 326 -17.70 16.26 -19.09
C LEU A 326 -18.42 16.15 -17.74
N ARG A 327 -19.30 15.14 -17.58
CA ARG A 327 -20.02 14.91 -16.32
C ARG A 327 -19.06 14.53 -15.20
N MET A 328 -18.04 13.72 -15.48
CA MET A 328 -17.02 13.34 -14.51
C MET A 328 -16.12 14.54 -14.13
N LYS A 329 -15.71 15.35 -15.10
CA LYS A 329 -14.96 16.59 -14.88
C LYS A 329 -15.74 17.57 -13.98
N LEU A 330 -17.03 17.73 -14.22
CA LEU A 330 -17.90 18.58 -13.40
C LEU A 330 -18.16 17.98 -12.01
N LYS A 331 -18.32 16.66 -11.89
CA LYS A 331 -18.50 15.96 -10.60
C LYS A 331 -17.33 16.26 -9.65
N TYR A 332 -16.11 16.26 -10.19
CA TYR A 332 -14.88 16.39 -9.41
C TYR A 332 -14.26 17.78 -9.40
N LYS A 333 -14.91 18.75 -10.04
CA LYS A 333 -14.47 20.15 -10.02
C LYS A 333 -14.30 20.62 -8.56
N LEU A 334 -13.19 21.32 -8.35
CA LEU A 334 -12.82 22.01 -7.13
C LEU A 334 -12.72 23.50 -7.41
N GLU A 335 -12.85 24.30 -6.37
CA GLU A 335 -12.70 25.74 -6.33
C GLU A 335 -11.22 26.16 -6.51
N ASP A 336 -11.01 27.40 -6.95
CA ASP A 336 -9.65 27.92 -7.20
C ASP A 336 -8.98 28.45 -5.93
N LYS A 337 -9.71 28.65 -4.84
CA LYS A 337 -9.21 29.25 -3.59
C LYS A 337 -9.68 28.45 -2.40
N THR A 338 -8.78 28.31 -1.43
CA THR A 338 -9.04 27.69 -0.13
C THR A 338 -10.01 28.56 0.69
N ALA A 339 -10.85 27.91 1.49
CA ALA A 339 -11.87 28.58 2.30
C ALA A 339 -11.42 28.90 3.72
N LEU A 340 -10.51 28.10 4.30
CA LEU A 340 -10.03 28.26 5.66
C LEU A 340 -9.14 29.50 5.78
N LYS A 341 -9.52 30.39 6.70
CA LYS A 341 -8.73 31.55 7.08
C LYS A 341 -7.54 31.09 7.92
N GLY A 342 -6.35 31.63 7.62
CA GLY A 342 -5.13 31.28 8.36
C GLY A 342 -4.44 29.99 7.88
N LEU A 343 -4.98 29.31 6.86
CA LEU A 343 -4.32 28.18 6.22
C LEU A 343 -3.04 28.66 5.52
N ARG A 344 -1.91 28.06 5.88
CA ARG A 344 -0.59 28.36 5.31
C ARG A 344 0.34 27.15 5.36
N PRO A 345 1.42 27.12 4.57
CA PRO A 345 2.46 26.10 4.71
C PRO A 345 3.05 26.07 6.12
N MET A 346 3.36 24.87 6.60
CA MET A 346 4.04 24.64 7.88
C MET A 346 5.47 25.19 7.83
N LYS A 347 5.91 25.80 8.93
CA LYS A 347 7.28 26.31 9.11
C LYS A 347 7.97 25.58 10.27
N PRO A 348 9.31 25.57 10.34
CA PRO A 348 10.03 24.95 11.46
C PRO A 348 9.62 25.49 12.83
N ALA A 349 9.26 26.78 12.93
CA ALA A 349 8.78 27.39 14.16
C ALA A 349 7.44 26.80 14.67
N ASP A 350 6.66 26.14 13.80
CA ASP A 350 5.38 25.53 14.15
C ASP A 350 5.55 24.11 14.71
N ILE A 351 6.74 23.50 14.59
CA ILE A 351 7.01 22.10 14.97
C ILE A 351 6.55 21.77 16.40
N PRO A 352 6.88 22.58 17.44
CA PRO A 352 6.45 22.26 18.80
C PRO A 352 4.92 22.25 18.96
N ALA A 353 4.23 23.24 18.35
CA ALA A 353 2.77 23.34 18.41
C ALA A 353 2.08 22.21 17.64
N VAL A 354 2.60 21.84 16.46
CA VAL A 354 2.09 20.71 15.68
C VAL A 354 2.33 19.40 16.41
N LYS A 355 3.51 19.19 17.00
CA LYS A 355 3.82 17.99 17.78
C LYS A 355 2.86 17.83 18.96
N GLU A 356 2.59 18.91 19.70
CA GLU A 356 1.65 18.87 20.82
C GLU A 356 0.23 18.52 20.34
N LEU A 357 -0.27 19.21 19.31
CA LEU A 357 -1.59 18.97 18.75
C LEU A 357 -1.74 17.53 18.21
N LEU A 358 -0.75 17.06 17.44
CA LEU A 358 -0.73 15.71 16.87
C LEU A 358 -0.65 14.65 17.97
N SER A 359 0.17 14.85 19.00
CA SER A 359 0.27 13.91 20.13
C SER A 359 -1.08 13.78 20.84
N ARG A 360 -1.71 14.91 21.20
CA ARG A 360 -3.04 14.92 21.84
C ARG A 360 -4.11 14.31 20.94
N TYR A 361 -4.06 14.57 19.63
CA TYR A 361 -5.01 14.02 18.67
C TYR A 361 -4.85 12.50 18.56
N ASN A 362 -3.61 12.03 18.47
CA ASN A 362 -3.29 10.62 18.30
C ASN A 362 -3.66 9.78 19.51
N GLU A 363 -3.75 10.36 20.72
CA GLU A 363 -4.18 9.66 21.94
C GLU A 363 -5.53 8.95 21.81
N ARG A 364 -6.38 9.41 20.88
CA ARG A 364 -7.70 8.84 20.58
C ARG A 364 -7.61 7.50 19.84
N PHE A 365 -6.47 7.16 19.24
CA PHE A 365 -6.29 5.91 18.48
C PHE A 365 -5.64 4.81 19.30
N HIS A 366 -6.04 3.56 19.03
CA HIS A 366 -5.52 2.38 19.72
C HIS A 366 -4.11 1.99 19.27
N LEU A 367 -3.81 2.06 17.97
CA LEU A 367 -2.47 1.85 17.42
C LEU A 367 -1.97 3.20 16.89
N ARG A 368 -0.94 3.76 17.51
CA ARG A 368 -0.39 5.07 17.14
C ARG A 368 1.13 5.10 17.26
N GLN A 369 1.75 5.98 16.50
CA GLN A 369 3.16 6.31 16.62
C GLN A 369 3.34 7.45 17.63
N ASN A 370 4.34 7.32 18.50
CA ASN A 370 4.75 8.35 19.43
C ASN A 370 5.81 9.21 18.73
N PHE A 371 5.46 10.47 18.42
CA PHE A 371 6.36 11.38 17.73
C PHE A 371 7.20 12.22 18.69
N THR A 372 8.50 12.27 18.45
CA THR A 372 9.39 13.28 19.00
C THR A 372 9.36 14.55 18.14
N GLU A 373 9.95 15.66 18.62
CA GLU A 373 10.08 16.87 17.80
C GLU A 373 11.00 16.63 16.59
N GLU A 374 12.02 15.79 16.73
CA GLU A 374 12.92 15.41 15.64
C GLU A 374 12.17 14.62 14.57
N ASP A 375 11.25 13.72 14.95
CA ASP A 375 10.42 12.98 14.01
C ASP A 375 9.49 13.92 13.24
N VAL A 376 8.81 14.84 13.94
CA VAL A 376 7.93 15.83 13.31
C VAL A 376 8.70 16.72 12.34
N ALA A 377 9.91 17.16 12.73
CA ALA A 377 10.79 17.92 11.85
C ALA A 377 11.13 17.12 10.59
N HIS A 378 11.68 15.91 10.75
CA HIS A 378 12.10 15.04 9.65
C HIS A 378 10.96 14.72 8.68
N TYR A 379 9.83 14.24 9.21
CA TYR A 379 8.73 13.76 8.37
C TYR A 379 7.93 14.88 7.73
N LEU A 380 7.74 16.02 8.40
CA LEU A 380 6.75 17.03 7.98
C LEU A 380 7.36 18.37 7.53
N CYS A 381 8.54 18.75 8.02
CA CYS A 381 9.07 20.10 7.81
C CYS A 381 10.62 20.15 7.86
N SER A 382 11.27 19.33 7.03
CA SER A 382 12.73 19.31 6.88
C SER A 382 13.14 19.57 5.43
N ASP A 383 14.44 19.76 5.19
CA ASP A 383 14.97 19.83 3.82
C ASP A 383 14.77 18.51 3.05
N ILE A 384 14.76 17.37 3.76
CA ILE A 384 14.57 16.03 3.18
C ILE A 384 13.10 15.82 2.78
N SER A 385 12.14 16.42 3.50
CA SER A 385 10.73 16.30 3.17
C SER A 385 10.29 17.21 2.00
N LYS A 386 11.15 18.13 1.54
CA LYS A 386 10.82 19.03 0.43
C LYS A 386 10.62 18.26 -0.88
N GLY A 387 9.50 18.51 -1.54
CA GLY A 387 9.13 17.81 -2.78
C GLY A 387 8.61 16.38 -2.56
N VAL A 388 8.63 15.89 -1.31
CA VAL A 388 8.10 14.58 -0.92
C VAL A 388 6.82 14.73 -0.11
N VAL A 389 6.77 15.69 0.82
CA VAL A 389 5.65 15.94 1.72
C VAL A 389 5.21 17.39 1.66
N TRP A 390 3.89 17.58 1.62
CA TRP A 390 3.23 18.87 1.72
C TRP A 390 2.53 18.94 3.06
N SER A 391 2.91 19.92 3.88
CA SER A 391 2.40 20.10 5.23
C SER A 391 1.82 21.51 5.39
N TYR A 392 0.60 21.60 5.87
CA TYR A 392 -0.12 22.86 6.07
C TYR A 392 -0.67 22.95 7.48
N VAL A 393 -0.71 24.18 8.00
CA VAL A 393 -1.27 24.51 9.32
C VAL A 393 -2.31 25.61 9.19
N VAL A 394 -3.27 25.61 10.11
CA VAL A 394 -4.25 26.69 10.25
C VAL A 394 -3.92 27.46 11.52
N GLU A 395 -3.62 28.74 11.36
CA GLU A 395 -3.30 29.65 12.46
C GLU A 395 -4.45 30.62 12.74
N GLU A 396 -5.00 30.54 13.95
CA GLU A 396 -6.04 31.44 14.43
C GLU A 396 -5.56 32.15 15.70
N LYS A 397 -5.50 33.49 15.66
CA LYS A 397 -5.07 34.33 16.80
C LYS A 397 -3.68 33.96 17.36
N GLY A 398 -2.74 33.56 16.50
CA GLY A 398 -1.38 33.18 16.89
C GLY A 398 -1.25 31.76 17.45
N LYS A 399 -2.31 30.95 17.41
CA LYS A 399 -2.29 29.54 17.82
C LYS A 399 -2.60 28.64 16.63
N ILE A 400 -1.86 27.54 16.50
CA ILE A 400 -2.14 26.49 15.53
C ILE A 400 -3.35 25.68 16.01
N THR A 401 -4.43 25.69 15.23
CA THR A 401 -5.67 24.96 15.55
C THR A 401 -5.77 23.66 14.79
N ASP A 402 -5.20 23.59 13.58
CA ASP A 402 -5.27 22.44 12.71
C ASP A 402 -3.97 22.26 11.94
N PHE A 403 -3.70 21.02 11.56
CA PHE A 403 -2.59 20.62 10.72
C PHE A 403 -3.04 19.48 9.79
N ILE A 404 -2.55 19.47 8.56
CA ILE A 404 -2.76 18.39 7.59
C ILE A 404 -1.52 18.22 6.71
N SER A 405 -1.18 16.98 6.39
CA SER A 405 -0.14 16.66 5.42
C SER A 405 -0.51 15.54 4.47
N TYR A 406 0.15 15.54 3.32
CA TYR A 406 0.09 14.48 2.32
C TYR A 406 1.44 14.33 1.63
N TYR A 407 1.78 13.12 1.20
CA TYR A 407 3.03 12.84 0.49
C TYR A 407 2.79 12.45 -0.96
N LEU A 408 3.80 12.68 -1.80
CA LEU A 408 3.79 12.29 -3.21
C LEU A 408 4.29 10.87 -3.36
N LEU A 409 3.52 10.07 -4.08
CA LEU A 409 3.98 8.83 -4.68
C LEU A 409 3.56 8.82 -6.14
N GLU A 410 4.55 8.76 -7.02
CA GLU A 410 4.32 8.74 -8.46
C GLU A 410 4.17 7.31 -8.96
N SER A 411 3.35 7.12 -9.98
CA SER A 411 3.25 5.85 -10.70
C SER A 411 3.61 6.06 -12.17
N THR A 412 4.52 5.27 -12.71
CA THR A 412 4.82 5.26 -14.15
C THR A 412 3.76 4.45 -14.90
N VAL A 413 3.27 4.99 -16.01
CA VAL A 413 2.28 4.33 -16.87
C VAL A 413 3.00 3.48 -17.91
N LEU A 414 2.91 2.14 -17.79
CA LEU A 414 3.68 1.22 -18.63
C LEU A 414 3.09 1.05 -20.05
N LYS A 415 1.77 1.22 -20.19
CA LYS A 415 1.03 1.05 -21.46
C LYS A 415 0.90 2.33 -22.28
N SER A 416 1.48 3.44 -21.83
CA SER A 416 1.40 4.72 -22.55
C SER A 416 2.30 4.74 -23.77
N SER A 417 1.86 5.40 -24.84
CA SER A 417 2.68 5.65 -26.03
C SER A 417 3.88 6.56 -25.72
N ASN A 418 3.82 7.32 -24.63
CA ASN A 418 4.91 8.12 -24.10
C ASN A 418 5.54 7.41 -22.89
N LYS A 419 6.79 6.94 -23.02
CA LYS A 419 7.51 6.19 -21.98
C LYS A 419 7.76 6.97 -20.68
N ARG A 420 7.45 8.27 -20.61
CA ARG A 420 7.63 9.14 -19.43
C ARG A 420 6.33 9.59 -18.76
N GLU A 421 5.19 9.04 -19.18
CA GLU A 421 3.91 9.43 -18.61
C GLU A 421 3.78 8.94 -17.15
N THR A 422 3.42 9.85 -16.25
CA THR A 422 3.32 9.55 -14.81
C THR A 422 1.99 10.01 -14.23
N ILE A 423 1.57 9.31 -13.18
CA ILE A 423 0.44 9.69 -12.35
C ILE A 423 0.98 10.10 -10.98
N ARG A 424 0.99 11.40 -10.74
CA ARG A 424 1.26 11.99 -9.44
C ARG A 424 0.07 11.79 -8.49
N ALA A 425 0.24 10.94 -7.49
CA ALA A 425 -0.76 10.66 -6.47
C ALA A 425 -0.36 11.27 -5.12
N ALA A 426 -1.25 12.05 -4.52
CA ALA A 426 -1.10 12.54 -3.15
C ALA A 426 -1.68 11.49 -2.20
N TYR A 427 -0.94 11.05 -1.19
CA TYR A 427 -1.43 10.16 -0.15
C TYR A 427 -1.63 10.95 1.12
N LEU A 428 -2.86 10.98 1.63
CA LEU A 428 -3.18 11.60 2.91
C LEU A 428 -2.32 10.97 4.01
N TYR A 429 -1.55 11.80 4.71
CA TYR A 429 -0.63 11.34 5.74
C TYR A 429 -1.21 11.62 7.12
N TYR A 430 -0.55 12.44 7.95
CA TYR A 430 -1.05 12.81 9.26
C TYR A 430 -1.82 14.14 9.22
N TYR A 431 -2.81 14.26 10.10
CA TYR A 431 -3.52 15.49 10.36
C TYR A 431 -3.99 15.52 11.81
N ALA A 432 -4.28 16.70 12.31
CA ALA A 432 -4.82 16.90 13.64
C ALA A 432 -5.67 18.16 13.68
N SER A 433 -6.72 18.14 14.50
CA SER A 433 -7.61 19.29 14.69
C SER A 433 -8.00 19.46 16.16
N ASP A 434 -7.96 20.69 16.64
CA ASP A 434 -8.50 21.15 17.92
C ASP A 434 -9.97 20.76 18.09
N SER A 435 -10.75 20.73 17.00
CA SER A 435 -12.19 20.43 17.01
C SER A 435 -12.52 19.00 17.47
N ALA A 436 -11.51 18.12 17.59
CA ALA A 436 -11.67 16.80 18.20
C ALA A 436 -11.90 16.85 19.71
N PHE A 437 -11.60 17.97 20.36
CA PHE A 437 -11.68 18.11 21.81
C PHE A 437 -12.87 18.96 22.22
N PRO A 438 -13.64 18.56 23.26
CA PRO A 438 -14.67 19.42 23.79
C PRO A 438 -14.06 20.68 24.38
N SER A 439 -14.71 21.83 24.18
CA SER A 439 -14.34 23.07 24.87
C SER A 439 -14.38 22.83 26.40
N PRO A 440 -13.38 23.32 27.17
CA PRO A 440 -13.29 23.07 28.62
C PRO A 440 -14.50 23.56 29.42
N THR A 441 -15.35 24.42 28.84
CA THR A 441 -16.59 24.93 29.45
C THR A 441 -17.84 24.14 29.07
N SER A 442 -17.72 23.14 28.19
CA SER A 442 -18.84 22.46 27.57
C SER A 442 -18.94 21.00 28.03
N LYS A 443 -20.04 20.65 28.72
CA LYS A 443 -20.47 19.25 28.93
C LYS A 443 -21.20 18.68 27.70
N ALA A 444 -20.75 19.07 26.51
CA ALA A 444 -21.36 18.67 25.25
C ALA A 444 -21.36 17.13 25.11
N PRO A 445 -22.47 16.51 24.65
CA PRO A 445 -22.50 15.08 24.38
C PRO A 445 -21.50 14.72 23.27
N SER A 446 -20.89 13.53 23.36
CA SER A 446 -19.86 13.03 22.44
C SER A 446 -20.22 13.18 20.95
N LYS A 447 -21.50 13.00 20.60
CA LYS A 447 -22.01 13.18 19.25
C LYS A 447 -21.81 14.59 18.70
N SER A 448 -22.02 15.62 19.52
CA SER A 448 -21.85 17.01 19.09
C SER A 448 -20.38 17.39 18.84
N THR A 449 -19.45 16.80 19.59
CA THR A 449 -18.00 16.96 19.33
C THR A 449 -17.61 16.26 18.02
N GLN A 450 -18.15 15.07 17.76
CA GLN A 450 -17.91 14.35 16.52
C GLN A 450 -18.47 15.10 15.30
N ASP A 451 -19.68 15.66 15.39
CA ASP A 451 -20.27 16.46 14.31
C ASP A 451 -19.42 17.72 14.02
N ALA A 452 -18.89 18.36 15.07
CA ALA A 452 -17.97 19.50 14.93
C ALA A 452 -16.64 19.10 14.27
N LEU A 453 -16.06 17.99 14.71
CA LEU A 453 -14.85 17.42 14.10
C LEU A 453 -15.08 17.07 12.63
N GLN A 454 -16.21 16.42 12.31
CA GLN A 454 -16.57 16.06 10.95
C GLN A 454 -16.65 17.30 10.05
N ALA A 455 -17.36 18.35 10.49
CA ALA A 455 -17.46 19.59 9.74
C ALA A 455 -16.08 20.25 9.54
N ARG A 456 -15.22 20.26 10.57
CA ARG A 456 -13.88 20.84 10.48
C ARG A 456 -12.96 20.04 9.53
N LEU A 457 -12.94 18.72 9.65
CA LEU A 457 -12.13 17.86 8.78
C LEU A 457 -12.58 17.92 7.33
N GLN A 458 -13.88 18.02 7.06
CA GLN A 458 -14.38 18.22 5.70
C GLN A 458 -13.83 19.50 5.07
N LEU A 459 -13.81 20.62 5.80
CA LEU A 459 -13.22 21.87 5.31
C LEU A 459 -11.70 21.74 5.11
N LEU A 460 -11.00 21.13 6.07
CA LEU A 460 -9.55 20.97 6.04
C LEU A 460 -9.10 20.10 4.86
N VAL A 461 -9.74 18.95 4.67
CA VAL A 461 -9.46 18.03 3.56
C VAL A 461 -9.86 18.67 2.24
N HIS A 462 -10.98 19.38 2.17
CA HIS A 462 -11.39 20.08 0.96
C HIS A 462 -10.32 21.08 0.48
N ASP A 463 -9.81 21.90 1.40
CA ASP A 463 -8.74 22.84 1.09
C ASP A 463 -7.43 22.13 0.72
N ALA A 464 -7.11 21.00 1.35
CA ALA A 464 -5.97 20.16 0.95
C ALA A 464 -6.12 19.60 -0.48
N LEU A 465 -7.34 19.21 -0.90
CA LEU A 465 -7.61 18.80 -2.29
C LEU A 465 -7.38 19.95 -3.28
N ILE A 466 -7.78 21.18 -2.92
CA ILE A 466 -7.53 22.38 -3.73
C ILE A 466 -6.01 22.62 -3.85
N LEU A 467 -5.27 22.53 -2.75
CA LEU A 467 -3.82 22.71 -2.73
C LEU A 467 -3.10 21.64 -3.54
N ALA A 468 -3.43 20.36 -3.33
CA ALA A 468 -2.86 19.27 -4.12
C ALA A 468 -3.14 19.44 -5.61
N LYS A 469 -4.35 19.88 -5.99
CA LYS A 469 -4.64 20.17 -7.40
C LYS A 469 -3.78 21.30 -7.97
N LYS A 470 -3.49 22.35 -7.18
CA LYS A 470 -2.60 23.45 -7.58
C LYS A 470 -1.14 23.03 -7.69
N ASP A 471 -0.75 22.02 -6.92
CA ASP A 471 0.58 21.43 -6.96
C ASP A 471 0.67 20.29 -8.00
N ASP A 472 -0.23 20.28 -8.99
CA ASP A 472 -0.28 19.37 -10.15
C ASP A 472 -0.39 17.86 -9.79
N PHE A 473 -1.11 17.54 -8.72
CA PHE A 473 -1.49 16.16 -8.42
C PHE A 473 -2.73 15.74 -9.22
N HIS A 474 -2.75 14.49 -9.68
CA HIS A 474 -3.85 13.95 -10.50
C HIS A 474 -4.90 13.23 -9.65
N VAL A 475 -4.49 12.60 -8.56
CA VAL A 475 -5.36 11.84 -7.65
C VAL A 475 -4.93 12.05 -6.21
N PHE A 476 -5.90 12.04 -5.29
CA PHE A 476 -5.68 12.11 -3.86
C PHE A 476 -6.20 10.82 -3.20
N ASN A 477 -5.31 10.08 -2.57
CA ASN A 477 -5.54 8.78 -1.96
C ASN A 477 -5.66 8.92 -0.46
N ALA A 478 -6.55 8.14 0.13
CA ALA A 478 -6.71 8.03 1.57
C ALA A 478 -7.10 6.60 1.93
N LEU A 479 -6.81 6.21 3.17
CA LEU A 479 -7.27 4.95 3.76
C LEU A 479 -8.44 5.23 4.70
N THR A 480 -9.17 4.20 5.12
CA THR A 480 -10.25 4.33 6.13
C THR A 480 -9.76 4.45 7.58
N LEU A 481 -8.44 4.54 7.80
CA LEU A 481 -7.81 4.78 9.10
C LEU A 481 -8.05 6.20 9.65
N LEU A 482 -7.55 6.49 10.86
CA LEU A 482 -7.78 7.74 11.59
C LEU A 482 -9.29 8.06 11.69
N ASP A 483 -9.66 9.33 11.50
CA ASP A 483 -11.04 9.80 11.41
C ASP A 483 -11.48 10.00 9.94
N ASN A 484 -10.78 9.38 8.98
CA ASN A 484 -11.08 9.53 7.55
C ASN A 484 -12.54 9.19 7.18
N PRO A 485 -13.19 8.17 7.81
CA PRO A 485 -14.61 7.90 7.62
C PRO A 485 -15.54 9.12 7.72
N LEU A 486 -15.17 10.18 8.45
CA LEU A 486 -15.99 11.38 8.63
C LEU A 486 -16.11 12.26 7.37
N PHE A 487 -15.19 12.16 6.42
CA PHE A 487 -15.16 13.07 5.26
C PHE A 487 -15.05 12.39 3.89
N LEU A 488 -14.66 11.11 3.82
CA LEU A 488 -14.38 10.45 2.54
C LEU A 488 -15.58 10.54 1.57
N LYS A 489 -16.78 10.22 2.04
CA LYS A 489 -17.99 10.21 1.21
C LYS A 489 -18.36 11.62 0.73
N GLU A 490 -18.38 12.58 1.64
CA GLU A 490 -18.79 13.97 1.39
C GLU A 490 -17.78 14.68 0.47
N GLN A 491 -16.48 14.38 0.63
CA GLN A 491 -15.43 14.88 -0.26
C GLN A 491 -15.31 14.10 -1.57
N LYS A 492 -16.24 13.18 -1.86
CA LYS A 492 -16.33 12.40 -3.12
C LYS A 492 -15.13 11.48 -3.35
N PHE A 493 -14.53 10.96 -2.29
CA PHE A 493 -13.60 9.84 -2.42
C PHE A 493 -14.39 8.59 -2.82
N GLU A 494 -13.90 7.90 -3.84
CA GLU A 494 -14.48 6.66 -4.33
C GLU A 494 -13.70 5.46 -3.77
N PRO A 495 -14.40 4.36 -3.47
CA PRO A 495 -13.75 3.17 -2.94
C PRO A 495 -12.79 2.58 -3.98
N GLY A 496 -11.54 2.37 -3.59
CA GLY A 496 -10.58 1.54 -4.31
C GLY A 496 -10.87 0.05 -4.11
N ASP A 497 -10.24 -0.76 -4.93
CA ASP A 497 -10.17 -2.22 -4.82
C ASP A 497 -9.13 -2.69 -3.80
N GLY A 498 -8.07 -1.91 -3.60
CA GLY A 498 -7.00 -2.18 -2.64
C GLY A 498 -7.43 -2.16 -1.18
N LYS A 499 -6.92 -3.13 -0.42
CA LYS A 499 -6.94 -3.16 1.06
C LYS A 499 -5.51 -3.10 1.58
N LEU A 500 -5.37 -2.54 2.77
CA LEU A 500 -4.12 -2.55 3.52
C LEU A 500 -4.34 -3.23 4.87
N HIS A 501 -3.68 -4.37 5.05
CA HIS A 501 -3.72 -5.13 6.29
C HIS A 501 -2.55 -4.73 7.18
N TYR A 502 -2.84 -4.41 8.44
CA TYR A 502 -1.85 -4.06 9.45
C TYR A 502 -1.50 -5.28 10.29
N TYR A 503 -0.22 -5.45 10.59
CA TYR A 503 0.30 -6.58 11.36
C TYR A 503 1.28 -6.12 12.43
N LEU A 504 1.23 -6.77 13.59
CA LEU A 504 2.24 -6.63 14.62
C LEU A 504 2.99 -7.96 14.79
N PHE A 505 4.30 -7.93 14.55
CA PHE A 505 5.17 -9.07 14.80
C PHE A 505 5.49 -9.16 16.28
N ASN A 506 5.40 -10.38 16.85
CA ASN A 506 5.65 -10.66 18.26
C ASN A 506 4.80 -9.83 19.24
N TRP A 507 3.58 -9.50 18.86
CA TRP A 507 2.61 -8.82 19.72
C TRP A 507 1.21 -9.40 19.53
N ARG A 508 0.53 -9.68 20.63
CA ARG A 508 -0.87 -10.08 20.69
C ARG A 508 -1.68 -8.88 21.14
N THR A 509 -2.69 -8.50 20.35
CA THR A 509 -3.74 -7.53 20.67
C THR A 509 -5.09 -8.11 20.22
N GLU A 510 -6.20 -7.51 20.61
CA GLU A 510 -7.49 -7.66 19.93
C GLU A 510 -7.53 -6.87 18.62
N SER A 511 -8.54 -7.14 17.79
CA SER A 511 -8.75 -6.45 16.53
C SER A 511 -9.00 -4.98 16.75
N LEU A 512 -8.39 -4.18 15.88
CA LEU A 512 -8.51 -2.74 15.88
C LEU A 512 -9.41 -2.32 14.74
N ASN A 513 -10.30 -1.38 15.02
CA ASN A 513 -11.24 -0.89 14.03
C ASN A 513 -10.50 -0.14 12.90
N GLY A 514 -10.73 -0.57 11.66
CA GLY A 514 -10.09 0.00 10.46
C GLY A 514 -10.97 0.95 9.65
N GLY A 515 -12.10 1.42 10.20
CA GLY A 515 -13.02 2.35 9.55
C GLY A 515 -13.98 1.73 8.54
N VAL A 516 -14.14 0.40 8.55
CA VAL A 516 -15.01 -0.34 7.62
C VAL A 516 -15.95 -1.33 8.30
N ASP A 517 -17.12 -1.55 7.70
CA ASP A 517 -18.08 -2.59 8.07
C ASP A 517 -17.70 -3.96 7.48
N GLU A 518 -18.52 -4.98 7.74
CA GLU A 518 -18.34 -6.35 7.22
C GLU A 518 -18.42 -6.43 5.69
N ARG A 519 -18.99 -5.41 5.03
CA ARG A 519 -19.11 -5.29 3.58
C ARG A 519 -18.00 -4.42 2.99
N ASN A 520 -16.98 -4.10 3.77
CA ASN A 520 -15.87 -3.21 3.41
C ASN A 520 -16.33 -1.80 2.98
N GLN A 521 -17.46 -1.33 3.51
CA GLN A 521 -17.93 0.04 3.31
C GLN A 521 -17.51 0.92 4.50
N ILE A 522 -17.39 2.23 4.28
CA ILE A 522 -17.06 3.19 5.34
C ILE A 522 -18.06 3.05 6.49
N ASP A 523 -17.52 2.87 7.70
CA ASP A 523 -18.31 2.84 8.94
C ASP A 523 -17.66 3.74 9.99
N VAL A 524 -18.34 4.86 10.26
CA VAL A 524 -17.92 5.86 11.24
C VAL A 524 -17.94 5.31 12.67
N THR A 525 -18.77 4.31 12.97
CA THR A 525 -18.79 3.68 14.31
C THR A 525 -17.58 2.79 14.55
N LYS A 526 -16.89 2.38 13.48
CA LYS A 526 -15.66 1.58 13.49
C LYS A 526 -14.42 2.42 13.12
N MET A 527 -14.40 3.72 13.42
CA MET A 527 -13.17 4.51 13.36
C MET A 527 -12.34 4.38 14.66
N GLY A 528 -11.20 5.07 14.76
CA GLY A 528 -10.46 5.18 16.02
C GLY A 528 -9.50 4.03 16.35
N GLY A 529 -9.40 2.98 15.54
CA GLY A 529 -8.47 1.88 15.81
C GLY A 529 -7.04 2.17 15.35
N VAL A 530 -6.86 2.41 14.05
CA VAL A 530 -5.55 2.63 13.43
C VAL A 530 -5.27 4.12 13.28
N GLY A 531 -4.21 4.58 13.95
CA GLY A 531 -3.69 5.95 13.85
C GLY A 531 -2.23 6.01 13.41
N VAL A 532 -1.71 4.95 12.78
CA VAL A 532 -0.41 4.95 12.09
C VAL A 532 -0.68 4.96 10.59
N VAL A 533 0.03 5.81 9.86
CA VAL A 533 -0.01 5.87 8.40
C VAL A 533 1.33 5.38 7.85
N MET A 534 1.29 4.27 7.11
CA MET A 534 2.47 3.62 6.53
C MET A 534 2.76 4.18 5.13
N LEU A 535 4.03 4.09 4.72
CA LEU A 535 4.56 4.72 3.51
C LEU A 535 4.45 3.87 2.23
#